data_AF-A0A833PCG5-F1
#
_entry.id   AF-A0A833PCG5-F1
#
_cell.length_a   1.000
_cell.length_b   1.000
_cell.length_c   1.000
_cell.angle_alpha   90.00
_cell.angle_beta   90.00
_cell.angle_gamma   90.00
#
_symmetry.space_group_name_H-M   'P 1'
#
loop_
_entity.id
_entity.type
_entity.pdbx_description
1 polymer ?
#
loop_
_entity_poly.entity_id
_entity_poly.type
_entity_poly.pdbx_seq_one_letter_code
_entity_poly.pdbx_strand_id
1 'polypeptide(L)'
;MAQYLLFTHLRLHISYLYIQLPSCLVSSFKTCKRREENFQQCLTSAVQDALQQLNRTHPELGLPSFHPLNLTSVVVFKQGAHRVIPIENKIEYLGFHGLTNTHVLNFEYFLTIFSLIYNLSSIFF
;
A
#
# COMPACT_ATOMS: atom_id res chain seq x y z
N MET A 1 17.47 -40.88 16.42
CA MET A 1 18.18 -39.64 16.84
C MET A 1 18.43 -38.67 15.68
N ALA A 2 18.81 -39.10 14.48
CA ALA A 2 19.08 -38.22 13.33
C ALA A 2 17.90 -37.36 12.86
N GLN A 3 16.66 -37.87 12.98
CA GLN A 3 15.47 -37.19 12.47
C GLN A 3 15.12 -35.91 13.26
N TYR A 4 15.40 -35.86 14.57
CA TYR A 4 15.16 -34.69 15.40
C TYR A 4 16.10 -33.51 15.07
N LEU A 5 17.34 -33.79 14.67
CA LEU A 5 18.32 -32.77 14.29
C LEU A 5 17.95 -32.07 12.97
N LEU A 6 17.28 -32.79 12.08
CA LEU A 6 16.80 -32.27 10.80
C LEU A 6 15.63 -31.30 10.99
N PHE A 7 14.72 -31.62 11.93
CA PHE A 7 13.61 -30.74 12.30
C PHE A 7 14.05 -29.48 13.06
N THR A 8 15.08 -29.56 13.92
CA THR A 8 15.60 -28.37 14.61
C THR A 8 16.33 -27.43 13.66
N HIS A 9 17.12 -27.96 12.71
CA HIS A 9 17.74 -27.14 11.66
C HIS A 9 16.70 -26.46 10.77
N LEU A 10 15.66 -27.20 10.34
CA LEU A 10 14.59 -26.64 9.50
C LEU A 10 13.82 -25.52 10.23
N ARG A 11 13.55 -25.67 11.53
CA ARG A 11 12.91 -24.63 12.35
C ARG A 11 13.76 -23.37 12.52
N LEU A 12 15.09 -23.51 12.66
CA LEU A 12 16.01 -22.38 12.76
C LEU A 12 16.10 -21.60 11.43
N HIS A 13 16.08 -22.29 10.29
CA HIS A 13 16.06 -21.63 8.98
C HIS A 13 14.74 -20.88 8.71
N ILE A 14 13.59 -21.47 9.07
CA ILE A 14 12.28 -20.81 8.88
C ILE A 14 12.14 -19.58 9.78
N SER A 15 12.58 -19.65 11.04
CA SER A 15 12.55 -18.49 11.94
C SER A 15 13.49 -17.36 11.50
N TYR A 16 14.67 -17.69 10.96
CA TYR A 16 15.58 -16.69 10.35
C TYR A 16 14.95 -15.99 9.14
N LEU A 17 14.18 -16.72 8.32
CA LEU A 17 13.47 -16.16 7.16
C LEU A 17 12.38 -15.15 7.57
N TYR A 18 11.70 -15.38 8.70
CA TYR A 18 10.66 -14.47 9.23
C TYR A 18 11.23 -13.19 9.85
N ILE A 19 12.45 -13.21 10.39
CA ILE A 19 13.11 -12.03 11.00
C ILE A 19 13.59 -11.05 9.93
N GLN A 20 13.83 -11.53 8.71
CA GLN A 20 14.36 -10.71 7.62
C GLN A 20 13.31 -9.92 6.84
N LEU A 21 12.01 -10.00 7.16
CA LEU A 21 11.04 -9.05 6.61
C LEU A 21 11.33 -7.69 7.26
N PRO A 22 11.93 -6.73 6.51
CA PRO A 22 12.02 -5.38 7.01
C PRO A 22 10.56 -4.95 7.19
N SER A 23 10.23 -4.43 8.35
CA SER A 23 9.01 -3.65 8.53
C SER A 23 9.05 -2.54 7.47
N CYS A 24 8.36 -2.75 6.33
CA CYS A 24 8.30 -1.84 5.19
C CYS A 24 7.48 -0.60 5.58
N LEU A 25 8.02 0.17 6.51
CA LEU A 25 7.49 1.45 6.90
C LEU A 25 8.67 2.41 6.91
N VAL A 26 8.58 3.41 6.03
CA VAL A 26 9.53 4.52 6.04
C VAL A 26 9.45 5.16 7.41
N SER A 27 10.59 5.32 8.08
CA SER A 27 10.63 5.84 9.44
C SER A 27 10.07 7.27 9.56
N SER A 28 9.92 7.98 8.44
CA SER A 28 9.32 9.32 8.37
C SER A 28 7.79 9.31 8.31
N PHE A 29 7.16 8.15 8.09
CA PHE A 29 5.71 8.06 8.04
C PHE A 29 5.14 8.02 9.45
N LYS A 30 4.12 8.84 9.69
CA LYS A 30 3.47 8.92 10.99
C LYS A 30 2.71 7.62 11.28
N THR A 31 2.92 7.08 12.48
CA THR A 31 2.25 5.88 12.96
C THR A 31 1.14 6.24 13.95
N CYS A 32 0.02 5.53 13.88
CA CYS A 32 -1.10 5.70 14.80
C CYS A 32 -1.34 4.42 15.60
N LYS A 33 -1.50 4.54 16.92
CA LYS A 33 -1.82 3.38 17.75
C LYS A 33 -3.33 3.17 17.76
N ARG A 34 -3.76 1.97 17.39
CA ARG A 34 -5.17 1.60 17.26
C ARG A 34 -6.03 1.88 18.51
N ARG A 35 -5.45 1.82 19.70
CA ARG A 35 -6.17 1.98 20.98
C ARG A 35 -6.18 3.42 21.50
N GLU A 36 -5.60 4.37 20.78
CA GLU A 36 -5.67 5.78 21.16
C GLU A 36 -7.08 6.33 20.90
N GLU A 37 -7.58 7.16 21.83
CA GLU A 37 -8.93 7.75 21.76
C GLU A 37 -9.13 8.56 20.49
N ASN A 38 -8.06 9.15 19.96
CA ASN A 38 -8.04 9.97 18.76
C ASN A 38 -7.52 9.22 17.51
N PHE A 39 -7.67 7.88 17.46
CA PHE A 39 -7.14 7.07 16.37
C PHE A 39 -7.55 7.58 14.98
N GLN A 40 -8.81 7.96 14.79
CA GLN A 40 -9.29 8.47 13.50
C GLN A 40 -8.63 9.79 13.10
N GLN A 41 -8.50 10.76 14.02
CA GLN A 41 -7.80 12.01 13.71
C GLN A 41 -6.31 11.76 13.41
N CYS A 42 -5.69 10.85 14.17
CA CYS A 42 -4.31 10.45 13.91
C CYS A 42 -4.18 9.89 12.49
N LEU A 43 -5.07 8.98 12.10
CA LEU A 43 -5.01 8.29 10.83
C LEU A 43 -5.21 9.26 9.65
N THR A 44 -6.20 10.15 9.73
CA THR A 44 -6.42 11.21 8.75
C THR A 44 -5.17 12.09 8.60
N SER A 45 -4.57 12.51 9.72
CA SER A 45 -3.33 13.30 9.71
C SER A 45 -2.14 12.52 9.15
N ALA A 46 -2.01 11.23 9.48
CA ALA A 46 -0.92 10.40 8.98
C ALA A 46 -1.00 10.21 7.46
N VAL A 47 -2.20 10.04 6.91
CA VAL A 47 -2.43 9.98 5.46
C VAL A 47 -2.13 11.32 4.81
N GLN A 48 -2.56 12.43 5.41
CA GLN A 48 -2.23 13.78 4.92
C GLN A 48 -0.72 14.01 4.87
N ASP A 49 0.01 13.64 5.92
CA ASP A 49 1.46 13.78 6.01
C ASP A 49 2.15 12.86 4.98
N ALA A 50 1.67 11.63 4.80
CA ALA A 50 2.20 10.71 3.81
C ALA A 50 2.03 11.24 2.37
N LEU A 51 0.85 11.79 2.03
CA LEU A 51 0.62 12.40 0.72
C LEU A 51 1.60 13.56 0.42
N GLN A 52 1.94 14.36 1.43
CA GLN A 52 2.94 15.41 1.27
C GLN A 52 4.35 14.83 1.06
N GLN A 53 4.70 13.75 1.77
CA GLN A 53 6.00 13.09 1.62
C GLN A 53 6.17 12.43 0.25
N LEU A 54 5.08 11.88 -0.32
CA LEU A 54 5.06 11.30 -1.67
C LEU A 54 5.31 12.30 -2.81
N ASN A 55 5.54 13.59 -2.51
CA ASN A 55 6.10 14.53 -3.49
C ASN A 55 7.53 14.17 -3.93
N ARG A 56 8.21 13.32 -3.17
CA ARG A 56 9.55 12.80 -3.47
C ARG A 56 9.46 11.31 -3.77
N THR A 57 10.47 10.83 -4.48
CA THR A 57 10.69 9.40 -4.65
C THR A 57 11.08 8.78 -3.31
N HIS A 58 10.53 7.62 -3.02
CA HIS A 58 10.86 6.79 -1.85
C HIS A 58 11.43 5.45 -2.34
N PRO A 59 12.74 5.37 -2.68
CA PRO A 59 13.36 4.16 -3.22
C PRO A 59 13.21 2.95 -2.31
N GLU A 60 13.18 3.17 -1.00
CA GLU A 60 12.98 2.15 0.03
C GLU A 60 11.61 1.47 -0.06
N LEU A 61 10.61 2.13 -0.65
CA LEU A 61 9.29 1.57 -0.94
C LEU A 61 9.11 1.19 -2.41
N GLY A 62 10.10 1.47 -3.26
CA GLY A 62 9.96 1.36 -4.71
C GLY A 62 8.91 2.31 -5.29
N LEU A 63 8.57 3.39 -4.59
CA LEU A 63 7.54 4.34 -5.03
C LEU A 63 8.17 5.54 -5.77
N PRO A 64 7.67 5.88 -6.98
CA PRO A 64 8.08 7.11 -7.67
C PRO A 64 7.50 8.34 -6.97
N SER A 65 7.93 9.53 -7.36
CA SER A 65 7.25 10.76 -6.96
C SER A 65 5.82 10.82 -7.52
N PHE A 66 4.89 11.30 -6.70
CA PHE A 66 3.49 11.53 -7.06
C PHE A 66 3.23 12.97 -7.53
N HIS A 67 4.27 13.82 -7.58
CA HIS A 67 4.15 15.18 -8.06
C HIS A 67 5.39 15.65 -8.86
N PRO A 68 5.33 15.65 -10.20
CA PRO A 68 4.26 15.09 -11.02
C PRO A 68 4.29 13.56 -11.06
N LEU A 69 3.11 12.93 -11.04
CA LEU A 69 2.99 11.52 -11.37
C LEU A 69 2.92 11.38 -12.90
N ASN A 70 3.99 10.90 -13.50
CA ASN A 70 4.10 10.74 -14.95
C ASN A 70 3.70 9.33 -15.37
N LEU A 71 2.66 9.21 -16.18
CA LEU A 71 2.26 7.96 -16.84
C LEU A 71 2.68 7.98 -18.30
N THR A 72 3.36 6.92 -18.73
CA THR A 72 3.88 6.83 -20.11
C THR A 72 2.77 6.63 -21.15
N SER A 73 1.74 5.85 -20.84
CA SER A 73 0.61 5.63 -21.74
C SER A 73 -0.63 5.26 -20.94
N VAL A 74 -1.76 5.92 -21.24
CA VAL A 74 -3.08 5.59 -20.70
C VAL A 74 -4.02 5.35 -21.87
N VAL A 75 -4.72 4.21 -21.84
CA VAL A 75 -5.77 3.90 -22.81
C VAL A 75 -7.11 4.07 -22.13
N VAL A 76 -7.94 4.98 -22.64
CA VAL A 76 -9.28 5.25 -22.09
C VAL A 76 -10.32 4.76 -23.07
N PHE A 77 -11.14 3.79 -22.63
CA PHE A 77 -12.31 3.33 -23.36
C PHE A 77 -13.54 4.09 -22.89
N LYS A 78 -14.16 4.89 -23.78
CA LYS A 78 -15.44 5.53 -23.49
C LYS A 78 -16.58 4.65 -23.97
N GLN A 79 -17.44 4.19 -23.06
CA GLN A 79 -18.73 3.63 -23.41
C GLN A 79 -19.76 4.76 -23.41
N GLY A 80 -20.22 5.18 -24.59
CA GLY A 80 -21.29 6.18 -24.69
C GLY A 80 -22.63 5.58 -24.28
N ALA A 81 -23.41 6.32 -23.49
CA ALA A 81 -24.67 5.89 -22.86
C ALA A 81 -25.81 5.49 -23.82
N HIS A 82 -25.60 5.61 -25.13
CA HIS A 82 -26.55 5.11 -26.12
C HIS A 82 -25.81 4.84 -27.43
N ARG A 83 -25.71 3.55 -27.79
CA ARG A 83 -25.24 3.04 -29.10
C ARG A 83 -23.95 3.68 -29.62
N VAL A 84 -22.77 3.20 -29.23
CA VAL A 84 -21.54 3.82 -29.77
C VAL A 84 -20.41 2.83 -29.99
N ILE A 85 -19.81 2.95 -31.17
CA ILE A 85 -18.50 2.41 -31.56
C ILE A 85 -17.50 2.66 -30.41
N PRO A 86 -16.72 1.66 -29.98
CA PRO A 86 -15.68 1.89 -28.98
C PRO A 86 -14.65 2.88 -29.55
N ILE A 87 -14.57 4.07 -28.95
CA ILE A 87 -13.53 5.05 -29.27
C ILE A 87 -12.37 4.80 -28.33
N GLU A 88 -11.30 4.23 -28.86
CA GLU A 88 -10.03 4.09 -28.16
C GLU A 88 -9.28 5.43 -28.19
N ASN A 89 -9.01 5.98 -27.01
CA ASN A 89 -8.17 7.17 -26.87
C ASN A 89 -6.87 6.75 -26.20
N LYS A 90 -5.78 6.74 -26.96
CA LYS A 90 -4.42 6.55 -26.44
C LYS A 90 -3.82 7.92 -26.11
N ILE A 91 -3.51 8.12 -24.83
CA ILE A 91 -2.83 9.32 -24.34
C ILE A 91 -1.42 8.90 -23.95
N GLU A 92 -0.42 9.46 -24.63
CA GLU A 92 0.99 9.24 -24.32
C GLU A 92 1.50 10.39 -23.44
N TYR A 93 2.35 10.07 -22.47
CA TYR A 93 3.01 11.02 -21.56
C TYR A 93 2.04 11.98 -20.84
N LEU A 94 1.32 11.46 -19.86
CA LEU A 94 0.40 12.22 -19.02
C LEU A 94 1.04 12.53 -17.66
N GLY A 95 1.21 13.82 -17.34
CA GLY A 95 1.68 14.28 -16.04
C GLY A 95 0.53 14.73 -15.14
N PHE A 96 0.30 14.03 -14.03
CA PHE A 96 -0.64 14.47 -13.00
C PHE A 96 0.07 15.35 -11.98
N HIS A 97 -0.45 16.57 -11.81
CA HIS A 97 0.01 17.52 -10.81
C HIS A 97 -1.05 17.70 -9.73
N GLY A 98 -0.63 18.12 -8.54
CA GLY A 98 -1.53 18.51 -7.45
C GLY A 98 -2.01 17.37 -6.55
N LEU A 99 -1.69 16.10 -6.86
CA LEU A 99 -2.11 14.94 -6.06
C LEU A 99 -1.62 15.00 -4.60
N THR A 100 -0.45 15.58 -4.37
CA THR A 100 0.15 15.74 -3.04
C THR A 100 -0.37 16.96 -2.28
N ASN A 101 -1.13 17.84 -2.95
CA ASN A 101 -1.64 19.10 -2.39
C ASN A 101 -3.12 18.98 -1.98
N THR A 102 -3.67 17.77 -1.99
CA THR A 102 -5.05 17.51 -1.60
C THR A 102 -5.19 17.51 -0.09
N HIS A 103 -6.35 17.97 0.40
CA HIS A 103 -6.72 17.88 1.80
C HIS A 103 -7.55 16.61 2.05
N VAL A 104 -7.07 15.77 2.96
CA VAL A 104 -7.80 14.58 3.43
C VAL A 104 -8.91 15.06 4.37
N LEU A 105 -10.14 15.01 3.88
CA LEU A 105 -11.31 15.44 4.67
C LEU A 105 -11.68 14.40 5.72
N ASN A 106 -11.76 13.13 5.31
CA ASN A 106 -12.04 11.99 6.19
C ASN A 106 -11.32 10.76 5.65
N PHE A 107 -10.86 9.90 6.56
CA PHE A 107 -10.30 8.61 6.23
C PHE A 107 -11.01 7.53 7.06
N GLU A 108 -11.72 6.63 6.37
CA GLU A 108 -12.39 5.49 7.00
C GLU A 108 -11.61 4.21 6.73
N TYR A 109 -11.41 3.40 7.77
CA TYR A 109 -10.71 2.13 7.66
C TYR A 109 -11.66 0.99 8.03
N PHE A 110 -11.84 0.02 7.11
CA PHE A 110 -12.63 -1.19 7.35
C PHE A 110 -11.69 -2.39 7.51
N LEU A 111 -11.67 -2.99 8.71
CA LEU A 111 -10.73 -4.07 9.06
C LEU A 111 -11.16 -5.47 8.66
N THR A 112 -12.23 -5.63 7.87
CA THR A 112 -12.87 -6.92 7.65
C THR A 112 -12.11 -7.83 6.68
N ILE A 113 -11.32 -7.29 5.74
CA ILE A 113 -10.67 -8.13 4.72
C ILE A 113 -9.36 -8.76 5.23
N PHE A 114 -8.54 -8.01 5.96
CA PHE A 114 -7.24 -8.50 6.43
C PHE A 114 -7.33 -9.50 7.59
N SER A 115 -8.32 -9.34 8.49
CA SER A 115 -8.51 -10.27 9.61
C SER A 115 -9.03 -11.63 9.16
N LEU A 116 -9.82 -11.69 8.09
CA LEU A 116 -10.29 -12.95 7.51
C LEU A 116 -9.14 -13.75 6.90
N ILE A 117 -8.21 -13.10 6.19
CA ILE A 117 -7.02 -13.76 5.62
C ILE A 117 -6.09 -14.26 6.74
N TYR A 118 -5.93 -13.50 7.82
CA TYR A 118 -5.11 -13.91 8.97
C TYR A 118 -5.72 -15.06 9.78
N ASN A 119 -7.05 -15.08 9.95
CA ASN A 119 -7.75 -16.20 10.59
C ASN A 119 -7.79 -17.45 9.70
N LEU A 120 -7.90 -17.29 8.37
CA LEU A 120 -7.78 -18.43 7.45
C LEU A 120 -6.38 -19.04 7.49
N SER A 121 -5.33 -18.23 7.62
CA SER A 121 -3.95 -18.75 7.72
C SER A 121 -3.61 -19.37 9.07
N SER A 122 -4.30 -19.03 10.17
CA SER A 122 -4.15 -19.72 11.46
C SER A 122 -4.98 -21.00 11.61
N ILE A 123 -5.94 -21.24 10.71
CA ILE A 123 -6.74 -22.48 10.67
C ILE A 123 -6.02 -23.58 9.86
N PHE A 124 -5.08 -23.21 9.00
CA PHE A 124 -4.32 -24.15 8.14
C PHE A 124 -2.91 -24.52 8.67
N PHE A 125 -2.57 -24.19 9.91
CA PHE A 125 -1.33 -24.61 10.57
C PHE A 125 -1.57 -25.35 11.89
#